data_AF-A0AAW7AKL9-F1
#
_entry.id   AF-A0AAW7AKL9-F1
#
_cell.length_a   1.000
_cell.length_b   1.000
_cell.length_c   1.000
_cell.angle_alpha   90.00
_cell.angle_beta   90.00
_cell.angle_gamma   90.00
#
_symmetry.space_group_name_H-M   'P 1'
#
loop_
_entity.id
_entity.type
_entity.pdbx_description
1 polymer ?
#
loop_
_entity_poly.entity_id
_entity_poly.type
_entity_poly.pdbx_seq_one_letter_code
_entity_poly.pdbx_strand_id
1 'polypeptide(L)' 'MKKEEGLDTGFMISSFINIFLVLIIAFGSSSLSMPLLIILVIITILNAGYLVYKAMNIRKKHNN' A
#
# COMPACT_ATOMS: atom_id res chain seq x y z
N MET A 1 -3.68 29.80 11.89
CA MET A 1 -2.98 28.53 12.15
C MET A 1 -2.80 27.80 10.83
N LYS A 2 -1.56 27.67 10.33
CA LYS A 2 -1.27 26.74 9.22
C LYS A 2 -1.53 25.33 9.76
N LYS A 3 -2.54 24.63 9.23
CA LYS A 3 -2.69 23.20 9.49
C LYS A 3 -1.40 22.57 8.97
N GLU A 4 -0.59 22.04 9.88
CA GLU A 4 0.51 21.17 9.46
C GLU A 4 -0.11 20.10 8.58
N GLU A 5 0.29 20.08 7.31
CA GLU A 5 -0.01 18.99 6.39
C GLU A 5 0.85 17.80 6.83
N GLY A 6 0.56 17.28 8.01
CA GLY A 6 1.24 16.11 8.55
C GLY A 6 1.11 14.97 7.55
N LEU A 7 2.21 14.24 7.37
CA LEU A 7 2.26 13.00 6.60
C LEU A 7 1.02 12.18 6.91
N ASP A 8 0.23 11.86 5.89
CA ASP A 8 -0.99 11.09 6.10
C ASP A 8 -0.61 9.70 6.65
N THR A 9 -0.89 9.49 7.93
CA THR A 9 -0.47 8.30 8.67
C THR A 9 -1.01 7.02 8.03
N GLY A 10 -2.22 7.06 7.46
CA GLY A 10 -2.79 5.92 6.76
C GLY A 10 -2.05 5.59 5.46
N PHE A 11 -1.62 6.61 4.71
CA PHE A 11 -0.78 6.45 3.52
C PHE A 11 0.59 5.87 3.88
N MET A 12 1.22 6.33 4.96
CA MET A 12 2.49 5.76 5.44
C MET A 12 2.34 4.30 5.86
N ILE A 13 1.33 3.98 6.67
CA ILE A 13 1.10 2.61 7.15
C ILE A 13 0.83 1.68 5.97
N SER A 14 -0.07 2.05 5.05
CA SER A 14 -0.33 1.26 3.85
C SER A 14 0.92 1.08 3.00
N SER A 15 1.78 2.10 2.89
CA SER A 15 3.03 2.02 2.12
C SER A 15 3.98 1.01 2.76
N PHE A 16 4.15 1.08 4.08
CA PHE A 16 4.97 0.13 4.84
C PHE A 16 4.42 -1.29 4.67
N ILE A 17 3.14 -1.53 4.91
CA ILE A 17 2.50 -2.84 4.74
C ILE A 17 2.70 -3.36 3.31
N ASN A 18 2.57 -2.50 2.29
CA ASN A 18 2.74 -2.92 0.90
C ASN A 18 4.17 -3.43 0.62
N ILE A 19 5.18 -2.79 1.20
CA ILE A 19 6.58 -3.22 1.09
C ILE A 19 6.73 -4.62 1.70
N PHE A 20 6.22 -4.85 2.91
CA PHE A 20 6.28 -6.18 3.54
C PHE A 20 5.55 -7.24 2.72
N LEU A 21 4.37 -6.93 2.20
CA LEU A 21 3.61 -7.86 1.36
C LEU A 21 4.39 -8.25 0.10
N VAL A 22 4.99 -7.28 -0.59
CA VAL A 22 5.82 -7.55 -1.77
C VAL A 22 7.05 -8.38 -1.41
N LEU A 23 7.70 -8.10 -0.28
CA LEU A 23 8.84 -8.90 0.20
C LEU A 23 8.41 -10.34 0.53
N ILE A 24 7.29 -10.53 1.22
CA ILE A 24 6.75 -11.86 1.51
C ILE A 24 6.43 -12.62 0.22
N ILE A 25 5.87 -11.97 -0.79
CA ILE A 25 5.61 -12.60 -2.09
C ILE A 25 6.93 -12.95 -2.79
N ALA A 26 7.88 -12.03 -2.86
CA ALA A 26 9.15 -12.23 -3.55
C ALA A 26 9.97 -13.37 -2.94
N PHE A 27 10.13 -13.38 -1.61
CA PHE A 27 10.95 -14.37 -0.92
C PHE A 27 10.18 -15.62 -0.48
N GLY A 28 8.86 -15.50 -0.27
CA GLY A 28 8.01 -16.60 0.16
C GLY A 28 7.37 -17.40 -0.98
N SER A 29 7.43 -16.92 -2.22
CA SER A 29 6.82 -17.60 -3.38
C SER A 29 7.27 -19.06 -3.56
N SER A 30 8.50 -19.39 -3.18
CA SER A 30 9.03 -20.76 -3.23
C SER A 30 8.54 -21.68 -2.10
N SER A 31 8.01 -21.11 -1.02
CA SER A 31 7.69 -21.84 0.22
C SER A 31 6.21 -21.83 0.58
N LEU A 32 5.43 -20.90 0.02
CA LEU A 32 3.98 -20.83 0.21
C LEU A 32 3.24 -21.70 -0.81
N SER A 33 2.10 -22.25 -0.39
CA SER A 33 1.19 -22.94 -1.32
C SER A 33 0.52 -21.94 -2.27
N MET A 34 0.18 -22.41 -3.48
CA MET A 34 -0.49 -21.61 -4.50
C MET A 34 -1.74 -20.86 -3.98
N PRO A 35 -2.66 -21.49 -3.24
CA PRO A 35 -3.83 -20.78 -2.71
C PRO A 35 -3.46 -19.62 -1.78
N LEU A 36 -2.45 -19.81 -0.91
CA LEU A 36 -1.99 -18.75 0.00
C LEU A 36 -1.31 -17.61 -0.77
N LEU A 37 -0.55 -17.91 -1.82
CA LEU A 37 0.05 -16.91 -2.69
C LEU A 37 -0.99 -16.06 -3.40
N ILE A 38 -2.05 -16.68 -3.93
CA ILE A 38 -3.15 -15.97 -4.59
C ILE A 38 -3.79 -14.98 -3.62
N ILE A 39 -4.09 -15.40 -2.39
CA ILE A 39 -4.67 -14.53 -1.35
C ILE A 39 -3.72 -13.36 -1.04
N LEU A 40 -2.43 -13.62 -0.85
CA LEU A 40 -1.42 -12.58 -0.60
C LEU A 40 -1.34 -11.56 -1.74
N VAL A 41 -1.35 -12.03 -2.99
CA VAL A 41 -1.31 -11.16 -4.18
C VAL A 41 -2.55 -10.28 -4.24
N ILE A 42 -3.75 -10.82 -3.99
CA ILE A 42 -4.99 -10.05 -3.96
C ILE A 42 -4.92 -8.94 -2.89
N ILE A 43 -4.48 -9.28 -1.67
CA ILE A 43 -4.32 -8.31 -0.58
C ILE A 43 -3.32 -7.20 -0.98
N THR A 44 -2.21 -7.58 -1.61
CA THR A 44 -1.19 -6.64 -2.09
C THR A 44 -1.75 -5.68 -3.14
N ILE A 45 -2.50 -6.18 -4.11
CA ILE A 45 -3.11 -5.36 -5.16
C ILE A 45 -4.14 -4.40 -4.56
N LEU A 46 -4.97 -4.86 -3.63
CA LEU A 46 -5.97 -4.00 -2.96
C LEU A 46 -5.30 -2.86 -2.17
N ASN A 47 -4.23 -3.16 -1.42
CA ASN A 47 -3.49 -2.15 -0.68
C ASN A 47 -2.72 -1.19 -1.60
N ALA A 48 -2.13 -1.68 -2.69
CA ALA A 48 -1.52 -0.84 -3.72
C ALA A 48 -2.56 0.08 -4.40
N GLY A 49 -3.76 -0.43 -4.68
CA GLY A 49 -4.88 0.35 -5.21
C GLY A 49 -5.29 1.48 -4.27
N TYR A 50 -5.40 1.21 -2.96
CA TYR A 50 -5.63 2.23 -1.94
C TYR A 50 -4.53 3.30 -1.94
N LEU A 51 -3.26 2.91 -2.03
CA LEU A 51 -2.13 3.84 -2.10
C LEU A 51 -2.21 4.76 -3.32
N VAL A 52 -2.49 4.21 -4.50
CA VAL A 52 -2.65 4.99 -5.73
C VAL A 52 -3.82 5.96 -5.60
N TYR A 53 -4.97 5.50 -5.13
CA TYR A 53 -6.14 6.35 -4.88
C TYR A 53 -5.80 7.52 -3.94
N LYS A 54 -5.13 7.22 -2.84
CA LYS A 54 -4.79 8.22 -1.82
C LYS A 54 -3.75 9.22 -2.31
N ALA A 55 -2.73 8.76 -3.04
CA ALA A 55 -1.74 9.60 -3.68
C ALA A 55 -2.38 10.58 -4.68
N MET A 56 -3.37 10.11 -5.48
CA MET A 56 -4.12 10.98 -6.38
C MET A 56 -4.93 12.04 -5.62
N ASN A 57 -5.57 11.68 -4.49
CA ASN A 57 -6.34 12.62 -3.69
C ASN A 57 -5.46 13.69 -3.04
N ILE A 58 -4.28 13.31 -2.52
CA ILE A 58 -3.27 14.25 -2.01
C ILE A 58 -2.82 15.20 -3.11
N ARG A 59 -2.50 14.67 -4.31
CA ARG A 59 -2.12 15.49 -5.47
C ARG A 59 -3.22 16.47 -5.88
N LYS A 60 -4.48 16.03 -5.90
CA LYS A 60 -5.63 16.88 -6.22
C LYS A 60 -5.82 17.99 -5.19
N LYS A 61 -5.65 17.69 -3.91
CA LYS A 61 -5.75 18.68 -2.82
C LYS A 61 -4.62 19.73 -2.89
N HIS A 62 -3.43 19.35 -3.33
CA HIS A 62 -2.30 20.28 -3.47
C HIS A 62 -2.42 21.19 -4.72
N ASN A 63 -3.14 20.75 -5.76
CA ASN A 63 -3.33 21.52 -7.00
C ASN A 63 -4.59 22.41 -7.01
N ASN A 64 -5.40 22.39 -5.95
CA ASN A 64 -6.61 23.20 -5.77
C ASN A 64 -6.39 24.26 -4.69
#